data_AF-A0A7W1IRX3-F1
#
_entry.id   AF-A0A7W1IRX3-F1
#
_cell.length_a   1.000
_cell.length_b   1.000
_cell.length_c   1.000
_cell.angle_alpha   90.00
_cell.angle_beta   90.00
_cell.angle_gamma   90.00
#
_symmetry.space_group_name_H-M   'P 1'
#
loop_
_entity.id
_entity.type
_entity.pdbx_description
1 polymer ?
#
loop_
_entity_poly.entity_id
_entity_poly.type
_entity_poly.pdbx_seq_one_letter_code
_entity_poly.pdbx_strand_id
1 'polypeptide(L)'
;MAVFRRAGTGNLLIEFTLNGERVRESAHTTDRKMAKAIEARLRQEVLGRQRLGKVEAMTLAQAMARYERTVMEPKGNPGAAKRDRWCHAMIAADLGADTQLEALTARRIAAWRDRMIAEDKAPASVNK
;
A
#
# COMPACT_ATOMS: atom_id res chain seq x y z
N MET A 1 27.17 -12.36 6.33
CA MET A 1 26.84 -13.60 5.59
C MET A 1 25.59 -14.20 6.21
N ALA A 2 24.57 -14.53 5.42
CA ALA A 2 23.27 -14.99 5.93
C ALA A 2 22.99 -16.49 5.69
N VAL A 3 23.91 -17.23 5.08
CA VAL A 3 23.75 -18.66 4.77
C VAL A 3 24.85 -19.45 5.47
N PHE A 4 24.47 -20.38 6.33
CA PHE A 4 25.33 -21.18 7.20
C PHE A 4 25.12 -22.67 6.93
N ARG A 5 26.09 -23.50 7.27
CA ARG A 5 25.90 -24.96 7.26
C ARG A 5 25.24 -25.38 8.56
N ARG A 6 24.15 -26.16 8.50
CA ARG A 6 23.47 -26.63 9.71
C ARG A 6 24.25 -27.81 10.31
N ALA A 7 24.60 -27.73 11.59
CA ALA A 7 25.29 -28.82 12.28
C ALA A 7 24.44 -30.10 12.26
N GLY A 8 25.06 -31.24 11.95
CA GLY A 8 24.40 -32.55 11.88
C GLY A 8 23.58 -32.84 10.62
N THR A 9 23.47 -31.91 9.66
CA THR A 9 22.79 -32.15 8.37
C THR A 9 23.55 -31.52 7.20
N GLY A 10 23.42 -32.06 5.99
CA GLY A 10 24.03 -31.46 4.79
C GLY A 10 23.42 -30.10 4.40
N ASN A 11 22.24 -29.79 4.95
CA ASN A 11 21.45 -28.64 4.55
C ASN A 11 22.03 -27.31 5.05
N LEU A 12 21.84 -26.27 4.24
CA LEU A 12 22.16 -24.91 4.58
C LEU A 12 21.01 -24.29 5.40
N LEU A 13 21.37 -23.44 6.35
CA LEU A 13 20.49 -22.63 7.19
C LEU A 13 20.61 -21.19 6.72
N ILE A 14 19.48 -20.49 6.59
CA ILE A 14 19.40 -19.08 6.26
C ILE A 14 19.06 -18.33 7.55
N GLU A 15 19.89 -17.38 7.91
CA GLU A 15 19.68 -16.54 9.07
C GLU A 15 20.11 -15.10 8.78
N PHE A 16 19.15 -14.16 8.86
CA PHE A 16 19.42 -12.73 8.71
C PHE A 16 18.48 -11.91 9.58
N THR A 17 18.90 -10.68 9.88
CA THR A 17 18.04 -9.67 10.49
C THR A 17 17.79 -8.58 9.47
N LEU A 18 16.54 -8.19 9.28
CA LEU A 18 16.14 -7.11 8.37
C LEU A 18 15.12 -6.21 9.07
N ASN A 19 15.47 -4.94 9.24
CA ASN A 19 14.61 -3.93 9.88
C ASN A 19 14.07 -4.33 11.27
N GLY A 20 14.91 -5.00 12.08
CA GLY A 20 14.56 -5.44 13.43
C GLY A 20 13.87 -6.82 13.51
N GLU A 21 13.49 -7.41 12.37
CA GLU A 21 12.92 -8.75 12.31
C GLU A 21 14.02 -9.78 12.00
N ARG A 22 14.17 -10.79 12.86
CA ARG A 22 15.12 -11.89 12.67
C ARG A 22 14.42 -13.06 11.98
N VAL A 23 14.87 -13.40 10.79
CA VAL A 23 14.40 -14.56 10.03
C VAL A 23 15.44 -15.66 10.13
N ARG A 24 14.99 -16.86 10.54
CA ARG A 24 15.81 -18.06 10.63
C ARG A 24 15.04 -19.23 10.03
N GLU A 25 15.50 -19.74 8.90
CA GLU A 25 14.82 -20.79 8.16
C GLU A 25 15.82 -21.78 7.55
N SER A 26 15.44 -23.04 7.41
CA SER A 26 16.25 -24.03 6.71
C SER A 26 16.13 -23.80 5.20
N ALA A 27 17.26 -23.77 4.48
CA ALA A 27 17.24 -23.69 3.01
C ALA A 27 16.78 -25.01 2.36
N HIS A 28 16.74 -26.11 3.12
CA HIS A 28 16.43 -27.47 2.65
C HIS A 28 17.26 -27.93 1.45
N THR A 29 18.41 -27.30 1.21
CA THR A 29 19.34 -27.60 0.11
C THR A 29 20.77 -27.56 0.63
N THR A 30 21.64 -28.34 0.00
CA THR A 30 23.09 -28.33 0.21
C THR A 30 23.80 -27.38 -0.76
N ASP A 31 23.11 -26.95 -1.82
CA ASP A 31 23.66 -26.01 -2.83
C ASP A 31 23.59 -24.56 -2.33
N ARG A 32 24.76 -23.95 -2.26
CA ARG A 32 24.94 -22.56 -1.81
C ARG A 32 24.32 -21.54 -2.76
N LYS A 33 24.24 -21.83 -4.06
CA LYS A 33 23.63 -20.94 -5.05
C LYS A 33 22.11 -20.91 -4.88
N MET A 34 21.48 -22.08 -4.73
CA MET A 34 20.06 -22.17 -4.37
C MET A 34 19.75 -21.52 -3.03
N ALA A 35 20.55 -21.76 -1.99
CA ALA A 35 20.33 -21.14 -0.68
C ALA A 35 20.36 -19.60 -0.71
N LYS A 36 21.23 -19.00 -1.54
CA LYS A 36 21.23 -17.53 -1.78
C LYS A 36 19.97 -17.05 -2.50
N ALA A 37 19.43 -17.83 -3.44
CA ALA A 37 18.18 -17.47 -4.11
C ALA A 37 16.98 -17.50 -3.12
N ILE A 38 16.95 -18.50 -2.24
CA ILE A 38 15.93 -18.61 -1.17
C ILE A 38 16.08 -17.45 -0.18
N GLU A 39 17.30 -17.08 0.22
CA GLU A 39 17.57 -15.91 1.07
C GLU A 39 17.05 -14.61 0.41
N ALA A 40 17.34 -14.41 -0.88
CA ALA A 40 16.87 -13.24 -1.62
C ALA A 40 15.33 -13.17 -1.68
N ARG A 41 14.67 -14.31 -1.90
CA ARG A 41 13.20 -14.44 -1.87
C ARG A 41 12.64 -14.06 -0.50
N LEU A 42 13.22 -14.59 0.58
CA LEU A 42 12.80 -14.31 1.96
C LEU A 42 12.98 -12.83 2.31
N ARG A 43 14.06 -12.18 1.88
CA ARG A 43 14.22 -10.73 2.05
C ARG A 43 13.12 -9.93 1.36
N GLN A 44 12.74 -10.32 0.14
CA GLN A 44 11.64 -9.66 -0.58
C GLN A 44 10.30 -9.89 0.12
N GLU A 45 10.04 -11.08 0.66
CA GLU A 45 8.83 -11.35 1.44
C GLU A 45 8.75 -10.51 2.71
N VAL A 46 9.86 -10.40 3.47
CA VAL A 46 9.92 -9.56 4.67
C VAL A 46 9.72 -8.08 4.33
N LEU A 47 10.39 -7.59 3.27
CA LEU A 47 10.17 -6.23 2.77
C LEU A 47 8.73 -6.03 2.30
N GLY A 48 8.13 -7.02 1.65
CA GLY A 48 6.74 -7.01 1.20
C GLY A 48 5.77 -6.92 2.39
N ARG A 49 5.93 -7.77 3.40
CA ARG A 49 5.12 -7.75 4.63
C ARG A 49 5.25 -6.42 5.36
N GLN A 50 6.46 -5.86 5.44
CA GLN A 50 6.71 -4.57 6.08
C GLN A 50 6.13 -3.40 5.28
N ARG A 51 6.17 -3.46 3.93
CA ARG A 51 5.50 -2.48 3.05
C ARG A 51 3.98 -2.59 3.09
N LEU A 52 3.43 -3.79 3.29
CA LEU A 52 1.99 -4.00 3.47
C LEU A 52 1.53 -3.51 4.86
N GLY A 53 2.40 -3.62 5.89
CA GLY A 53 2.13 -3.14 7.25
C GLY A 53 2.41 -1.65 7.48
N LYS A 54 3.25 -1.00 6.66
CA LYS A 54 3.47 0.45 6.67
C LYS A 54 2.79 1.06 5.46
N VAL A 55 1.56 1.52 5.64
CA VAL A 55 0.96 2.46 4.69
C VAL A 55 1.89 3.67 4.65
N GLU A 56 2.52 3.91 3.51
CA GLU A 56 3.34 5.09 3.31
C GLU A 56 2.45 6.32 3.58
N ALA A 57 2.85 7.16 4.54
CA ALA A 57 2.10 8.36 4.88
C ALA A 57 1.95 9.19 3.60
N MET A 58 0.71 9.31 3.13
CA MET A 58 0.39 9.98 1.88
C MET A 58 -0.71 10.99 2.09
N THR A 59 -0.58 12.10 1.39
CA THR A 59 -1.63 13.10 1.27
C THR A 59 -2.78 12.58 0.40
N LEU A 60 -3.95 13.20 0.56
CA LEU A 60 -5.13 12.91 -0.25
C LEU A 60 -4.85 13.09 -1.74
N ALA A 61 -4.11 14.14 -2.13
CA ALA A 61 -3.71 14.36 -3.52
C ALA A 61 -2.84 13.24 -4.08
N GLN A 62 -1.84 12.78 -3.30
CA GLN A 62 -0.99 11.66 -3.70
C GLN A 62 -1.80 10.35 -3.84
N ALA A 63 -2.75 10.12 -2.94
CA ALA A 63 -3.64 8.97 -2.98
C ALA A 63 -4.53 8.99 -4.24
N MET A 64 -5.12 10.13 -4.57
CA MET A 64 -5.94 10.32 -5.77
C MET A 64 -5.14 10.13 -7.06
N ALA A 65 -3.95 10.73 -7.15
CA ALA A 65 -3.05 10.56 -8.30
C ALA A 65 -2.63 9.10 -8.49
N ARG A 66 -2.35 8.39 -7.38
CA ARG A 66 -2.08 6.95 -7.41
C ARG A 66 -3.28 6.17 -7.93
N TYR A 67 -4.49 6.45 -7.41
CA TYR A 67 -5.72 5.77 -7.83
C TYR A 67 -6.02 6.00 -9.31
N GLU A 68 -5.81 7.21 -9.80
CA GLU A 68 -5.99 7.53 -11.22
C GLU A 68 -5.10 6.63 -12.10
N ARG A 69 -3.81 6.58 -11.79
CA ARG A 69 -2.84 5.76 -12.53
C ARG A 69 -3.11 4.26 -12.44
N THR A 70 -3.53 3.76 -11.27
CA THR A 70 -3.64 2.31 -11.03
C THR A 70 -5.03 1.73 -11.30
N VAL A 71 -6.08 2.57 -11.30
CA VAL A 71 -7.48 2.10 -11.39
C VAL A 71 -8.24 2.76 -12.53
N MET A 72 -8.09 4.08 -12.72
CA MET A 72 -8.87 4.80 -13.73
C MET A 72 -8.29 4.63 -15.13
N GLU A 73 -6.98 4.83 -15.31
CA GLU A 73 -6.30 4.69 -16.60
C GLU A 73 -6.43 3.28 -17.19
N PRO A 74 -6.21 2.18 -16.43
CA PRO A 74 -6.29 0.84 -16.99
C PRO A 74 -7.70 0.42 -17.42
N LYS A 75 -8.75 1.03 -16.85
CA LYS A 75 -10.15 0.78 -17.26
C LYS A 75 -10.47 1.32 -18.65
N GLY A 76 -9.70 2.28 -19.16
CA GLY A 76 -9.82 2.78 -20.53
C GLY A 76 -11.17 3.45 -20.86
N ASN A 77 -11.93 3.92 -19.86
CA ASN A 77 -13.22 4.61 -20.08
C ASN A 77 -13.05 6.13 -19.87
N PRO A 78 -12.94 6.93 -20.94
CA PRO A 78 -12.63 8.37 -20.83
C PRO A 78 -13.75 9.18 -20.17
N GLY A 79 -15.01 8.80 -20.41
CA GLY A 79 -16.18 9.50 -19.86
C GLY A 79 -16.31 9.31 -18.35
N ALA A 80 -16.09 8.07 -17.88
CA ALA A 80 -16.02 7.79 -16.44
C ALA A 80 -14.80 8.48 -15.81
N ALA A 81 -13.63 8.39 -16.44
CA ALA A 81 -12.42 9.02 -15.93
C ALA A 81 -12.55 10.54 -15.76
N LYS A 82 -13.18 11.24 -16.72
CA LYS A 82 -13.43 12.68 -16.62
C LYS A 82 -14.31 13.04 -15.42
N ARG A 83 -15.38 12.27 -15.19
CA ARG A 83 -16.29 12.48 -14.05
C ARG A 83 -15.57 12.25 -12.73
N ASP A 84 -14.83 11.15 -12.63
CA ASP A 84 -14.11 10.77 -11.42
C ASP A 84 -13.01 11.79 -11.08
N ARG A 85 -12.28 12.32 -12.10
CA ARG A 85 -11.32 13.43 -11.90
C ARG A 85 -11.98 14.69 -11.36
N TRP A 86 -13.16 15.03 -11.85
CA TRP A 86 -13.91 16.19 -11.35
C TRP A 86 -14.32 15.98 -9.88
N CYS A 87 -14.80 14.78 -9.53
CA CYS A 87 -15.10 14.43 -8.14
C CYS A 87 -13.86 14.50 -7.25
N HIS A 88 -12.72 13.95 -7.69
CA HIS A 88 -11.45 14.04 -6.96
C HIS A 88 -11.04 15.49 -6.70
N ALA A 89 -11.13 16.36 -7.71
CA ALA A 89 -10.82 17.77 -7.56
C ALA A 89 -11.72 18.46 -6.52
N MET A 90 -13.02 18.17 -6.54
CA MET A 90 -13.97 18.71 -5.55
C MET A 90 -13.64 18.22 -4.12
N ILE A 91 -13.39 16.92 -3.97
CA ILE A 91 -13.04 16.32 -2.67
C ILE A 91 -11.72 16.91 -2.15
N ALA A 92 -10.72 17.09 -3.01
CA ALA A 92 -9.44 17.70 -2.64
C ALA A 92 -9.59 19.19 -2.27
N ALA A 93 -10.48 19.93 -2.93
CA ALA A 93 -10.76 21.32 -2.59
C ALA A 93 -11.40 21.46 -1.20
N ASP A 94 -12.35 20.59 -0.85
CA ASP A 94 -13.06 20.66 0.44
C ASP A 94 -12.28 20.05 1.61
N LEU A 95 -11.71 18.85 1.40
CA LEU A 95 -11.02 18.13 2.46
C LEU A 95 -9.55 18.55 2.60
N GLY A 96 -9.03 19.31 1.63
CA GLY A 96 -7.64 19.74 1.54
C GLY A 96 -6.77 18.70 0.86
N ALA A 97 -6.13 19.08 -0.25
CA ALA A 97 -5.22 18.24 -1.02
C ALA A 97 -4.06 17.69 -0.20
N ASP A 98 -3.53 18.49 0.72
CA ASP A 98 -2.40 18.15 1.60
C ASP A 98 -2.80 17.37 2.87
N THR A 99 -4.10 17.10 3.06
CA THR A 99 -4.56 16.32 4.20
C THR A 99 -3.99 14.91 4.13
N GLN A 100 -3.33 14.47 5.19
CA GLN A 100 -2.87 13.09 5.34
C GLN A 100 -4.07 12.13 5.33
N LEU A 101 -3.97 11.02 4.61
CA LEU A 101 -5.04 10.01 4.55
C LEU A 101 -5.46 9.52 5.94
N GLU A 102 -4.50 9.37 6.86
CA GLU A 102 -4.76 8.94 8.24
C GLU A 102 -5.64 9.94 9.02
N ALA A 103 -5.62 11.21 8.63
CA ALA A 103 -6.47 12.25 9.22
C ALA A 103 -7.90 12.25 8.64
N LEU A 104 -8.19 11.45 7.61
CA LEU A 104 -9.52 11.25 7.04
C LEU A 104 -10.26 10.14 7.79
N THR A 105 -10.68 10.44 9.02
CA THR A 105 -11.48 9.52 9.82
C THR A 105 -12.93 9.42 9.30
N ALA A 106 -13.62 8.33 9.64
CA ALA A 106 -15.04 8.16 9.31
C ALA A 106 -15.91 9.35 9.78
N ARG A 107 -15.61 9.90 10.97
CA ARG A 107 -16.28 11.09 11.50
C ARG A 107 -16.08 12.31 10.60
N ARG A 108 -14.87 12.52 10.08
CA ARG A 108 -14.56 13.65 9.20
C ARG A 108 -15.27 13.53 7.85
N ILE A 109 -15.35 12.31 7.30
CA ILE A 109 -16.07 12.02 6.06
C ILE A 109 -17.59 12.25 6.25
N ALA A 110 -18.15 11.78 7.37
CA ALA A 110 -19.57 12.01 7.68
C ALA A 110 -19.88 13.51 7.81
N ALA A 111 -19.07 14.26 8.55
CA ALA A 111 -19.24 15.71 8.71
C ALA A 111 -19.10 16.47 7.38
N TRP A 112 -18.25 16.01 6.46
CA TRP A 112 -18.17 16.55 5.11
C TRP A 112 -19.46 16.25 4.33
N ARG A 113 -19.93 15.01 4.33
CA ARG A 113 -21.18 14.61 3.67
C ARG A 113 -22.39 15.42 4.15
N ASP A 114 -22.54 15.59 5.45
CA ASP A 114 -23.66 16.36 6.03
C ASP A 114 -23.62 17.82 5.58
N ARG A 115 -22.42 18.41 5.48
CA ARG A 115 -22.22 19.76 4.96
C ARG A 115 -22.61 19.88 3.49
N MET A 116 -22.20 18.90 2.67
CA MET A 116 -22.57 18.91 1.25
C MET A 116 -24.08 18.86 1.04
N ILE A 117 -24.79 18.10 1.87
CA ILE A 117 -26.25 18.03 1.83
C ILE A 117 -26.87 19.35 2.32
N ALA A 118 -26.29 19.98 3.35
CA ALA A 118 -26.74 21.29 3.84
C ALA A 118 -26.51 22.42 2.81
N GLU A 119 -25.52 22.29 1.94
CA GLU A 119 -25.25 23.20 0.80
C GLU A 119 -26.13 22.89 -0.44
N ASP A 120 -27.23 22.17 -0.24
CA ASP A 120 -28.24 21.84 -1.26
C ASP A 120 -27.72 20.97 -2.43
N LYS A 121 -26.64 20.21 -2.20
CA LYS A 121 -26.22 19.18 -3.16
C LYS A 121 -27.12 17.96 -3.04
N ALA A 122 -27.58 17.47 -4.19
CA ALA A 122 -28.42 16.28 -4.26
C ALA A 122 -27.76 15.09 -3.52
N PRO A 123 -28.46 14.41 -2.60
CA PRO A 123 -27.89 13.29 -1.83
C PRO A 123 -27.31 12.19 -2.72
N ALA A 124 -27.93 11.93 -3.87
CA ALA A 124 -27.45 10.96 -4.85
C ALA A 124 -26.09 11.34 -5.47
N SER A 125 -25.75 12.64 -5.51
CA SER A 125 -24.46 13.13 -5.96
C SER A 125 -23.42 13.09 -4.85
N VAL A 126 -23.80 13.35 -3.59
CA VAL A 126 -22.89 13.30 -2.44
C VAL A 126 -22.50 11.85 -2.08
N ASN A 127 -23.39 10.89 -2.32
CA ASN A 127 -23.13 9.47 -2.03
C ASN A 127 -22.24 8.77 -3.06
N LYS A 128 -21.95 9.42 -4.20
CA LYS A 128 -21.12 8.88 -5.28
C LYS A 128 -19.67 9.32 -5.09
#